data_AF-A0A351NFN9-F1
#
_entry.id   AF-A0A351NFN9-F1
#
_cell.length_a   1.000
_cell.length_b   1.000
_cell.length_c   1.000
_cell.angle_alpha   90.00
_cell.angle_beta   90.00
_cell.angle_gamma   90.00
#
_symmetry.space_group_name_H-M   'P 1'
#
loop_
_entity.id
_entity.type
_entity.pdbx_description
1 polymer ?
#
loop_
_entity_poly.entity_id
_entity_poly.type
_entity_poly.pdbx_seq_one_letter_code
_entity_poly.pdbx_strand_id
1 'polypeptide(L)' 'MAKEKKFITCDGNQAASNIAYLFSEHAAIYPITPSSTMAENVDEWAAHGKKNLWGE' A
#
# COMPACT_ATOMS: atom_id res chain seq x y z
N MET A 1 11.12 -6.61 25.02
CA MET A 1 12.06 -6.82 23.90
C MET A 1 11.74 -5.77 22.84
N ALA A 2 12.71 -4.99 22.38
CA ALA A 2 12.47 -4.04 21.30
C ALA A 2 12.13 -4.81 20.02
N LYS A 3 11.03 -4.45 19.35
CA LYS A 3 10.58 -5.10 18.12
C LYS A 3 11.65 -4.89 17.03
N GLU A 4 12.07 -5.96 16.37
CA GLU A 4 13.05 -5.89 15.28
C GLU A 4 12.52 -5.00 14.15
N LYS A 5 13.34 -4.04 13.69
CA LYS A 5 12.96 -3.13 12.61
C LYS A 5 13.16 -3.83 11.28
N LYS A 6 12.09 -3.98 10.51
CA LYS A 6 12.15 -4.47 9.13
C LYS A 6 12.44 -3.32 8.18
N PHE A 7 13.64 -3.31 7.60
CA PHE A 7 13.98 -2.39 6.52
C PHE A 7 13.60 -3.00 5.17
N ILE A 8 13.09 -2.16 4.28
CA ILE A 8 12.80 -2.53 2.89
C ILE A 8 13.40 -1.47 1.96
N THR A 9 13.89 -1.90 0.81
CA THR A 9 14.24 -0.99 -0.28
C THR A 9 13.00 -0.84 -1.16
N CYS A 10 12.51 0.38 -1.31
CA CYS A 10 11.33 0.70 -2.09
C CYS A 10 11.45 2.10 -2.69
N ASP A 11 10.68 2.39 -3.73
CA ASP A 11 10.49 3.76 -4.19
C ASP A 11 9.46 4.53 -3.34
N GLY A 12 9.26 5.81 -3.67
CA GLY A 12 8.31 6.67 -2.95
C GLY A 12 6.85 6.28 -3.11
N ASN A 13 6.44 5.79 -4.28
CA ASN A 13 5.06 5.37 -4.54
C ASN A 13 4.73 4.11 -3.75
N GLN A 14 5.63 3.12 -3.72
CA GLN A 14 5.46 1.91 -2.93
C GLN A 14 5.42 2.22 -1.42
N ALA A 15 6.26 3.14 -0.95
CA ALA A 15 6.24 3.61 0.44
C ALA A 15 4.90 4.28 0.80
N ALA A 16 4.41 5.17 -0.07
CA ALA A 16 3.13 5.87 0.12
C ALA A 16 1.94 4.90 0.06
N SER A 17 1.89 4.02 -0.94
CA SER A 17 0.85 2.98 -1.06
C SER A 17 0.78 2.12 0.18
N ASN A 18 1.91 1.72 0.76
CA ASN A 18 1.90 0.85 1.93
C ASN A 18 1.13 1.47 3.10
N ILE A 19 1.35 2.76 3.36
CA ILE A 19 0.64 3.46 4.43
C ILE A 19 -0.81 3.75 4.00
N ALA A 20 -1.04 4.18 2.77
CA ALA A 20 -2.38 4.43 2.25
C ALA A 20 -3.29 3.19 2.35
N TYR A 21 -2.77 2.01 1.98
CA TYR A 21 -3.48 0.73 2.07
C TYR A 21 -3.83 0.37 3.51
N LEU A 22 -2.89 0.55 4.44
CA LEU A 22 -3.12 0.20 5.85
C LEU A 22 -4.21 1.07 6.49
N PHE A 23 -4.33 2.33 6.08
CA PHE A 23 -5.23 3.33 6.65
C PHE A 23 -6.46 3.66 5.78
N SER A 24 -6.78 2.85 4.77
CA SER A 24 -8.00 3.03 3.97
C SER A 24 -8.82 1.75 3.86
N GLU A 25 -10.15 1.88 3.98
CA GLU A 25 -11.12 0.82 3.67
C GLU A 25 -11.54 0.85 2.19
N HIS A 26 -11.46 2.02 1.55
CA HIS A 26 -11.84 2.23 0.15
C HIS A 26 -10.88 3.21 -0.55
N ALA A 27 -10.58 2.94 -1.83
CA ALA A 27 -9.76 3.80 -2.67
C ALA A 27 -10.41 3.96 -4.05
N ALA A 28 -10.96 5.14 -4.33
CA ALA A 28 -11.43 5.51 -5.66
C ALA A 28 -10.27 6.10 -6.47
N ILE A 29 -9.91 5.48 -7.58
CA ILE A 29 -8.66 5.76 -8.32
C ILE A 29 -8.90 6.02 -9.81
N TYR A 30 -7.99 6.80 -10.41
CA TYR A 30 -7.87 6.96 -11.85
C TYR A 30 -6.39 7.11 -12.22
N PRO A 31 -5.86 6.41 -13.24
CA PRO A 31 -4.44 6.38 -13.53
C PRO A 31 -3.96 7.69 -14.17
N ILE A 32 -2.83 8.23 -13.69
CA ILE A 32 -2.11 9.36 -14.27
C ILE A 32 -0.62 9.30 -13.90
N THR A 33 0.26 9.48 -14.87
CA THR A 33 1.72 9.52 -14.62
C THR A 33 2.07 10.74 -13.75
N PRO A 34 2.92 10.62 -12.70
CA PRO A 34 3.72 9.45 -12.31
C PRO A 34 3.13 8.60 -11.16
N SER A 35 1.86 8.78 -10.80
CA SER A 35 1.26 8.17 -9.60
C SER A 35 0.55 6.84 -9.84
N SER A 36 0.41 6.38 -11.08
CA SER A 36 -0.31 5.14 -11.42
C SER A 36 0.15 3.92 -10.61
N THR A 37 1.45 3.79 -10.35
CA THR A 37 1.98 2.65 -9.58
C THR A 37 1.46 2.60 -8.15
N MET A 38 1.02 3.73 -7.58
CA MET A 38 0.42 3.71 -6.25
C MET A 38 -0.89 2.92 -6.21
N ALA A 39 -1.72 3.14 -7.24
CA ALA A 39 -3.01 2.49 -7.41
C ALA A 39 -2.84 1.01 -7.77
N GLU A 40 -1.91 0.70 -8.68
CA GLU A 40 -1.56 -0.68 -9.06
C GLU A 40 -1.11 -1.51 -7.84
N ASN A 41 -0.25 -0.96 -6.99
CA ASN A 41 0.19 -1.62 -5.75
C ASN A 41 -0.99 -1.94 -4.82
N VAL A 42 -1.92 -1.00 -4.65
CA VAL A 42 -3.09 -1.17 -3.77
C VAL A 42 -4.01 -2.26 -4.32
N ASP A 43 -4.26 -2.25 -5.63
CA ASP A 43 -5.11 -3.25 -6.30
C ASP A 43 -4.48 -4.66 -6.22
N GLU A 44 -3.18 -4.79 -6.50
CA GLU A 44 -2.46 -6.06 -6.40
C GLU A 44 -2.49 -6.61 -4.96
N TRP A 45 -2.24 -5.76 -3.95
CA TRP A 45 -2.29 -6.19 -2.57
C TRP A 45 -3.68 -6.62 -2.11
N ALA A 46 -4.73 -5.94 -2.55
CA ALA A 46 -6.11 -6.34 -2.30
C ALA A 46 -6.43 -7.69 -2.95
N ALA A 47 -6.05 -7.88 -4.22
CA ALA A 47 -6.22 -9.14 -4.94
C ALA A 47 -5.47 -10.30 -4.27
N HIS A 48 -4.31 -10.02 -3.67
CA HIS A 48 -3.52 -10.99 -2.89
C HIS A 48 -3.99 -11.17 -1.44
N GLY A 49 -5.10 -10.52 -1.03
CA GLY A 49 -5.69 -10.66 0.29
C GLY A 49 -4.88 -10.02 1.42
N LYS A 50 -4.01 -9.04 1.11
CA LYS A 50 -3.32 -8.26 2.14
C LYS A 50 -4.35 -7.56 3.01
N LYS A 51 -4.23 -7.69 4.33
CA LYS A 51 -5.15 -7.06 5.25
C LYS A 51 -4.76 -5.63 5.59
N ASN A 52 -5.73 -4.72 5.60
CA ASN A 52 -5.58 -3.38 6.17
C ASN A 52 -5.68 -3.43 7.71
N LEU A 53 -5.63 -2.26 8.38
CA LEU A 53 -5.71 -2.20 9.85
C LEU A 53 -7.06 -2.62 10.43
N TRP A 54 -8.10 -2.75 9.60
CA TRP A 54 -9.43 -3.22 9.99
C TRP A 54 -9.62 -4.73 9.80
N GLY A 55 -8.61 -5.43 9.27
CA GLY A 55 -8.69 -6.87 9.01
C GLY A 55 -9.42 -7.24 7.72
N GLU A 56 -9.67 -6.25 6.86
CA GLU A 56 -10.28 -6.39 5.54
C GLU A 56 -9.24 -6.60 4.45
#